data_AF-A0A9D8LLJ3-F1
#
_entry.id   AF-A0A9D8LLJ3-F1
#
_cell.length_a   1.000
_cell.length_b   1.000
_cell.length_c   1.000
_cell.angle_alpha   90.00
_cell.angle_beta   90.00
_cell.angle_gamma   90.00
#
_symmetry.space_group_name_H-M   'P 1'
#
loop_
_entity.id
_entity.type
_entity.pdbx_description
1 polymer ?
#
loop_
_entity_poly.entity_id
_entity_poly.type
_entity_poly.pdbx_seq_one_letter_code
_entity_poly.pdbx_strand_id
1 'polypeptide(L)'
;AAAGGGINGAGATSTTRIDGTSRVDLADDVMLTAGTSATAAPGPILVQAWTELTGDDTATLTTGGLLQGAGVSSRYIAIVDNAVTLGSNDALTSFGVINIGTYTLANARANAYVSTYGLAGVGVADADVTVHSGNDVVIGTGSSLLGLYDVNVTAGRDGSGLRTNTLNGAANALGYVRGLVAVPDADASTDLQNRARVEDGTGASIASAQNVTLGAYDGLLSAHADGTGHGYQLYFIPVTAGTSSPGSSSSSTLVMNGTATAGIYNTQRVEIGCGSNASQQCGPNDTPTIRFVSGAPVSAGYDPAFNAVAYINAHYDASVAGTLIAGVNGAPVKAVHLTQLYAAGGNVFVNAGSVQGSGTLTANGGPSITVINRSNAYLVLDGGAYIPESTGGQIVGNSGSLTRHANPDAAPIVTIDNAYTGQLDAS
;
A
#
# COMPACT_ATOMS: atom_id res chain seq x y z
N ALA A 1 -28.77 35.13 -3.95
CA ALA A 1 -29.42 36.15 -4.82
C ALA A 1 -30.79 36.55 -4.27
N ALA A 2 -31.29 37.75 -4.58
CA ALA A 2 -32.66 38.15 -4.23
C ALA A 2 -33.33 39.02 -5.32
N ALA A 3 -34.66 38.91 -5.46
CA ALA A 3 -35.43 39.68 -6.45
C ALA A 3 -36.83 40.06 -5.94
N GLY A 4 -37.41 41.15 -6.47
CA GLY A 4 -38.80 41.51 -6.16
C GLY A 4 -39.47 42.44 -7.19
N GLY A 5 -40.81 42.47 -7.18
CA GLY A 5 -41.63 43.24 -8.13
C GLY A 5 -43.10 42.79 -8.17
N GLY A 6 -43.91 43.43 -9.01
CA GLY A 6 -45.31 43.02 -9.20
C GLY A 6 -45.42 41.62 -9.84
N ILE A 7 -44.80 41.43 -11.01
CA ILE A 7 -44.67 40.14 -11.67
C ILE A 7 -43.18 39.94 -11.97
N ASN A 8 -42.56 38.85 -11.50
CA ASN A 8 -41.12 38.64 -11.65
C ASN A 8 -40.73 37.14 -11.78
N GLY A 9 -39.61 36.87 -12.47
CA GLY A 9 -38.89 35.59 -12.53
C GLY A 9 -37.39 35.76 -12.27
N ALA A 10 -36.82 35.02 -11.31
CA ALA A 10 -35.39 35.06 -10.96
C ALA A 10 -34.74 33.65 -10.86
N GLY A 11 -33.42 33.55 -11.01
CA GLY A 11 -32.68 32.28 -10.96
C GLY A 11 -31.35 32.35 -10.19
N ALA A 12 -30.86 31.25 -9.60
CA ALA A 12 -29.49 31.13 -9.06
C ALA A 12 -28.89 29.71 -9.15
N THR A 13 -27.90 29.52 -10.01
CA THR A 13 -27.25 28.23 -10.33
C THR A 13 -25.81 28.22 -9.80
N SER A 14 -25.24 27.09 -9.36
CA SER A 14 -23.81 26.90 -9.14
C SER A 14 -23.35 25.60 -9.79
N THR A 15 -22.14 25.57 -10.32
CA THR A 15 -21.60 24.36 -10.96
C THR A 15 -20.08 24.43 -10.92
N THR A 16 -19.42 23.46 -10.31
CA THR A 16 -17.96 23.39 -10.22
C THR A 16 -17.45 22.16 -10.94
N ARG A 17 -16.40 22.30 -11.77
CA ARG A 17 -15.70 21.18 -12.41
C ARG A 17 -14.21 21.22 -12.09
N ILE A 18 -13.70 20.12 -11.56
CA ILE A 18 -12.27 19.90 -11.33
C ILE A 18 -11.84 18.68 -12.14
N ASP A 19 -10.88 18.91 -13.03
CA ASP A 19 -10.13 17.85 -13.70
C ASP A 19 -8.72 17.87 -13.11
N GLY A 20 -8.35 16.77 -12.47
CA GLY A 20 -7.06 16.61 -11.82
C GLY A 20 -6.38 15.33 -12.29
N THR A 21 -5.09 15.43 -12.60
CA THR A 21 -4.26 14.24 -12.80
C THR A 21 -3.03 14.34 -11.93
N SER A 22 -2.85 13.37 -11.04
CA SER A 22 -1.63 13.16 -10.27
C SER A 22 -0.87 12.02 -10.94
N ARG A 23 0.36 12.25 -11.37
CA ARG A 23 1.10 11.25 -12.14
C ARG A 23 2.56 11.17 -11.71
N VAL A 24 3.04 9.94 -11.56
CA VAL A 24 4.47 9.64 -11.51
C VAL A 24 4.79 8.70 -12.65
N ASP A 25 5.74 9.11 -13.49
CA ASP A 25 6.26 8.31 -14.58
C ASP A 25 7.75 8.08 -14.39
N LEU A 26 8.15 6.82 -14.31
CA LEU A 26 9.51 6.42 -14.63
C LEU A 26 9.54 6.06 -16.11
N ALA A 27 10.50 6.64 -16.84
CA ALA A 27 10.76 6.27 -18.23
C ALA A 27 11.34 4.85 -18.30
N ASP A 28 11.69 4.37 -19.48
CA ASP A 28 12.36 3.07 -19.62
C ASP A 28 13.78 3.10 -19.01
N ASP A 29 14.25 1.92 -18.58
CA ASP A 29 15.60 1.66 -18.07
C ASP A 29 15.99 2.51 -16.84
N VAL A 30 15.01 2.89 -16.01
CA VAL A 30 15.26 3.65 -14.78
C VAL A 30 15.75 2.73 -13.66
N MET A 31 16.87 3.10 -13.04
CA MET A 31 17.39 2.41 -11.85
C MET A 31 17.21 3.27 -10.59
N LEU A 32 16.50 2.74 -9.60
CA LEU A 32 16.37 3.31 -8.26
C LEU A 32 16.93 2.33 -7.23
N THR A 33 17.89 2.79 -6.44
CA THR A 33 18.46 2.01 -5.33
C THR A 33 18.33 2.80 -4.04
N ALA A 34 17.80 2.16 -3.00
CA ALA A 34 17.62 2.79 -1.69
C ALA A 34 18.12 1.90 -0.55
N GLY A 35 18.75 2.54 0.42
CA GLY A 35 19.35 1.89 1.60
C GLY A 35 20.71 1.27 1.33
N THR A 36 21.37 0.87 2.42
CA THR A 36 22.70 0.23 2.41
C THR A 36 22.78 -0.99 3.33
N SER A 37 21.77 -1.21 4.17
CA SER A 37 21.69 -2.36 5.09
C SER A 37 20.24 -2.59 5.52
N ALA A 38 19.79 -3.84 5.52
CA ALA A 38 18.41 -4.19 5.90
C ALA A 38 18.06 -3.74 7.33
N THR A 39 19.02 -3.75 8.25
CA THR A 39 18.77 -3.49 9.68
C THR A 39 19.30 -2.16 10.19
N ALA A 40 20.36 -1.62 9.59
CA ALA A 40 20.93 -0.34 10.02
C ALA A 40 20.42 0.86 9.19
N ALA A 41 20.18 0.65 7.89
CA ALA A 41 19.79 1.72 6.97
C ALA A 41 18.97 1.15 5.79
N PRO A 42 17.73 0.68 6.03
CA PRO A 42 16.95 -0.06 5.05
C PRO A 42 16.58 0.80 3.84
N GLY A 43 16.32 2.09 4.01
CA GLY A 43 16.05 3.02 2.90
C GLY A 43 14.84 2.61 2.03
N PRO A 44 13.61 2.99 2.40
CA PRO A 44 12.42 2.63 1.64
C PRO A 44 12.35 3.36 0.28
N ILE A 45 11.68 2.74 -0.69
CA ILE A 45 11.24 3.41 -1.94
C ILE A 45 9.74 3.66 -1.84
N LEU A 46 9.33 4.92 -2.06
CA LEU A 46 7.94 5.33 -2.09
C LEU A 46 7.63 6.00 -3.43
N VAL A 47 6.76 5.39 -4.22
CA VAL A 47 6.29 5.94 -5.50
C VAL A 47 4.78 6.08 -5.42
N GLN A 48 4.29 7.30 -5.25
CA GLN A 48 2.88 7.52 -5.00
C GLN A 48 2.35 8.71 -5.80
N ALA A 49 1.15 8.52 -6.35
CA ALA A 49 0.34 9.60 -6.90
C ALA A 49 -1.01 9.59 -6.17
N TRP A 50 -1.43 10.75 -5.68
CA TRP A 50 -2.70 10.85 -4.98
C TRP A 50 -3.34 12.21 -5.21
N THR A 51 -4.64 12.24 -4.94
CA THR A 51 -5.45 13.45 -4.94
C THR A 51 -6.17 13.56 -3.61
N GLU A 52 -6.11 14.75 -3.02
CA GLU A 52 -6.97 15.14 -1.90
C GLU A 52 -7.88 16.27 -2.36
N LEU A 53 -9.18 16.07 -2.17
CA LEU A 53 -10.22 16.92 -2.71
C LEU A 53 -11.23 17.20 -1.62
N THR A 54 -11.42 18.49 -1.29
CA THR A 54 -12.50 18.94 -0.42
C THR A 54 -13.33 19.97 -1.19
N GLY A 55 -14.64 19.76 -1.26
CA GLY A 55 -15.56 20.60 -2.02
C GLY A 55 -16.92 20.74 -1.34
N ASP A 56 -17.58 21.86 -1.61
CA ASP A 56 -18.90 22.27 -1.14
C ASP A 56 -19.42 23.30 -2.16
N ASP A 57 -20.50 23.01 -2.91
CA ASP A 57 -20.98 23.91 -3.97
C ASP A 57 -22.48 24.21 -3.91
N THR A 58 -22.82 25.47 -3.68
CA THR A 58 -24.00 25.84 -2.92
C THR A 58 -24.75 26.99 -3.61
N ALA A 59 -26.07 26.96 -3.89
CA ALA A 59 -26.75 28.09 -4.56
C ALA A 59 -28.10 28.55 -3.99
N THR A 60 -28.21 29.80 -3.48
CA THR A 60 -29.42 30.34 -2.83
C THR A 60 -30.09 31.53 -3.50
N LEU A 61 -31.43 31.50 -3.52
CA LEU A 61 -32.28 32.55 -4.07
C LEU A 61 -33.50 32.82 -3.19
N THR A 62 -33.80 34.09 -2.95
CA THR A 62 -35.05 34.54 -2.30
C THR A 62 -35.81 35.55 -3.17
N THR A 63 -37.10 35.33 -3.45
CA THR A 63 -37.91 36.24 -4.29
C THR A 63 -39.24 36.66 -3.66
N GLY A 64 -39.69 37.90 -3.88
CA GLY A 64 -40.94 38.45 -3.31
C GLY A 64 -41.79 39.33 -4.25
N GLY A 65 -43.10 39.11 -4.36
CA GLY A 65 -43.96 39.84 -5.31
C GLY A 65 -45.43 39.41 -5.39
N LEU A 66 -46.20 39.92 -6.36
CA LEU A 66 -47.61 39.53 -6.56
C LEU A 66 -47.68 38.13 -7.22
N LEU A 67 -47.01 37.96 -8.36
CA LEU A 67 -46.88 36.70 -9.11
C LEU A 67 -45.40 36.41 -9.36
N GLN A 68 -44.88 35.31 -8.80
CA GLN A 68 -43.44 35.05 -8.73
C GLN A 68 -43.01 33.69 -9.28
N GLY A 69 -41.87 33.66 -9.96
CA GLY A 69 -41.10 32.45 -10.25
C GLY A 69 -39.66 32.56 -9.75
N ALA A 70 -39.16 31.50 -9.11
CA ALA A 70 -37.77 31.41 -8.66
C ALA A 70 -37.15 30.06 -9.05
N GLY A 71 -35.88 30.04 -9.44
CA GLY A 71 -35.12 28.79 -9.64
C GLY A 71 -33.76 28.82 -8.96
N VAL A 72 -33.28 27.69 -8.46
CA VAL A 72 -31.93 27.53 -7.93
C VAL A 72 -31.34 26.20 -8.39
N SER A 73 -30.01 26.11 -8.54
CA SER A 73 -29.32 24.85 -8.79
C SER A 73 -27.87 24.88 -8.26
N SER A 74 -27.22 23.80 -7.83
CA SER A 74 -25.78 23.69 -7.62
C SER A 74 -25.25 22.36 -8.16
N ARG A 75 -23.98 22.22 -8.55
CA ARG A 75 -23.51 20.94 -9.13
C ARG A 75 -21.99 20.78 -9.14
N TYR A 76 -21.40 19.84 -8.42
CA TYR A 76 -19.95 19.68 -8.34
C TYR A 76 -19.43 18.37 -8.96
N ILE A 77 -18.68 18.49 -10.04
CA ILE A 77 -18.05 17.38 -10.78
C ILE A 77 -16.54 17.38 -10.53
N ALA A 78 -16.01 16.25 -10.10
CA ALA A 78 -14.57 16.04 -10.03
C ALA A 78 -14.19 14.76 -10.77
N ILE A 79 -13.30 14.89 -11.75
CA ILE A 79 -12.64 13.75 -12.40
C ILE A 79 -11.18 13.82 -12.00
N VAL A 80 -10.78 12.90 -11.14
CA VAL A 80 -9.45 12.90 -10.54
C VAL A 80 -8.79 11.56 -10.78
N ASP A 81 -7.75 11.57 -11.62
CA ASP A 81 -7.01 10.38 -12.00
C ASP A 81 -5.63 10.40 -11.34
N ASN A 82 -5.26 9.28 -10.73
CA ASN A 82 -3.93 9.07 -10.16
C ASN A 82 -3.28 7.90 -10.88
N ALA A 83 -2.10 8.12 -11.42
CA ALA A 83 -1.36 7.12 -12.15
C ALA A 83 0.09 7.02 -11.65
N VAL A 84 0.55 5.80 -11.40
CA VAL A 84 1.97 5.49 -11.32
C VAL A 84 2.32 4.54 -12.45
N THR A 85 3.25 4.95 -13.32
CA THR A 85 3.72 4.12 -14.43
C THR A 85 5.22 3.92 -14.30
N LEU A 86 5.63 2.66 -14.25
CA LEU A 86 7.01 2.26 -14.50
C LEU A 86 7.14 1.89 -15.97
N GLY A 87 8.21 2.38 -16.60
CA GLY A 87 8.56 2.04 -17.96
C GLY A 87 9.03 0.60 -18.06
N SER A 88 9.57 0.26 -19.22
CA SER A 88 10.15 -1.06 -19.48
C SER A 88 11.53 -1.18 -18.86
N ASN A 89 11.87 -2.37 -18.37
CA ASN A 89 13.18 -2.71 -17.80
C ASN A 89 13.62 -1.83 -16.61
N ASP A 90 12.67 -1.25 -15.87
CA ASP A 90 12.99 -0.49 -14.67
C ASP A 90 13.51 -1.41 -13.57
N ALA A 91 14.48 -0.94 -12.80
CA ALA A 91 15.09 -1.68 -11.70
C ALA A 91 14.97 -0.90 -10.40
N LEU A 92 14.05 -1.32 -9.52
CA LEU A 92 13.85 -0.76 -8.19
C LEU A 92 14.40 -1.74 -7.15
N THR A 93 15.46 -1.37 -6.44
CA THR A 93 16.05 -2.19 -5.37
C THR A 93 16.06 -1.42 -4.05
N SER A 94 15.48 -2.02 -3.00
CA SER A 94 15.47 -1.44 -1.66
C SER A 94 15.93 -2.45 -0.61
N PHE A 95 16.80 -2.01 0.30
CA PHE A 95 17.09 -2.74 1.53
C PHE A 95 15.91 -2.68 2.55
N GLY A 96 14.87 -1.93 2.23
CA GLY A 96 13.65 -1.74 3.00
C GLY A 96 12.42 -2.14 2.20
N VAL A 97 11.32 -1.42 2.44
CA VAL A 97 10.05 -1.62 1.74
C VAL A 97 10.04 -0.89 0.40
N ILE A 98 9.32 -1.44 -0.58
CA ILE A 98 8.95 -0.75 -1.81
C ILE A 98 7.44 -0.57 -1.79
N ASN A 99 6.98 0.68 -1.74
CA ASN A 99 5.58 1.04 -1.70
C ASN A 99 5.21 1.84 -2.95
N ILE A 100 4.45 1.21 -3.85
CA ILE A 100 3.90 1.82 -5.05
C ILE A 100 2.39 1.89 -4.88
N GLY A 101 1.83 3.10 -4.96
CA GLY A 101 0.45 3.31 -4.55
C GLY A 101 -0.25 4.46 -5.26
N THR A 102 -1.53 4.28 -5.56
CA THR A 102 -2.43 5.38 -5.92
C THR A 102 -3.68 5.39 -5.06
N TYR A 103 -4.17 6.58 -4.69
CA TYR A 103 -5.42 6.74 -3.95
C TYR A 103 -6.04 8.14 -4.12
N THR A 104 -7.35 8.24 -3.89
CA THR A 104 -8.06 9.52 -3.78
C THR A 104 -8.76 9.64 -2.43
N LEU A 105 -8.65 10.82 -1.82
CA LEU A 105 -9.50 11.24 -0.70
C LEU A 105 -10.38 12.38 -1.17
N ALA A 106 -11.66 12.13 -1.40
CA ALA A 106 -12.62 13.11 -1.87
C ALA A 106 -13.76 13.31 -0.88
N ASN A 107 -13.99 14.57 -0.51
CA ASN A 107 -15.21 15.03 0.12
C ASN A 107 -15.83 16.09 -0.78
N ALA A 108 -17.05 15.86 -1.21
CA ALA A 108 -17.76 16.71 -2.13
C ALA A 108 -19.17 16.96 -1.59
N ARG A 109 -19.59 18.21 -1.48
CA ARG A 109 -20.98 18.55 -1.22
C ARG A 109 -21.48 19.48 -2.31
N ALA A 110 -22.73 19.38 -2.74
CA ALA A 110 -23.37 20.44 -3.51
C ALA A 110 -24.76 20.73 -2.95
N ASN A 111 -25.06 21.97 -2.56
CA ASN A 111 -26.24 22.33 -1.76
C ASN A 111 -27.07 23.51 -2.36
N ALA A 112 -28.24 23.27 -2.94
CA ALA A 112 -29.05 24.28 -3.63
C ALA A 112 -30.51 24.41 -3.15
N TYR A 113 -30.73 25.25 -2.14
CA TYR A 113 -31.87 26.11 -1.70
C TYR A 113 -33.06 26.52 -2.64
N VAL A 114 -34.04 27.32 -2.16
CA VAL A 114 -34.82 28.41 -2.83
C VAL A 114 -35.90 28.91 -1.85
N SER A 115 -36.28 30.19 -1.89
CA SER A 115 -37.39 30.74 -1.09
C SER A 115 -38.23 31.78 -1.85
N THR A 116 -39.56 31.64 -1.85
CA THR A 116 -40.47 32.62 -2.48
C THR A 116 -41.62 33.04 -1.57
N TYR A 117 -42.07 34.29 -1.71
CA TYR A 117 -43.26 34.82 -1.02
C TYR A 117 -44.10 35.74 -1.92
N GLY A 118 -45.43 35.56 -1.93
CA GLY A 118 -46.33 36.36 -2.77
C GLY A 118 -47.78 35.90 -2.77
N LEU A 119 -48.62 36.40 -3.69
CA LEU A 119 -49.98 35.86 -3.86
C LEU A 119 -49.95 34.51 -4.59
N ALA A 120 -49.22 34.41 -5.69
CA ALA A 120 -48.95 33.12 -6.34
C ALA A 120 -47.45 32.98 -6.63
N GLY A 121 -46.89 31.81 -6.33
CA GLY A 121 -45.46 31.57 -6.45
C GLY A 121 -45.12 30.15 -6.90
N VAL A 122 -44.08 30.04 -7.74
CA VAL A 122 -43.35 28.81 -8.06
C VAL A 122 -41.91 28.94 -7.55
N GLY A 123 -41.37 27.90 -6.92
CA GLY A 123 -39.96 27.85 -6.51
C GLY A 123 -39.32 26.53 -6.92
N VAL A 124 -38.08 26.57 -7.42
CA VAL A 124 -37.30 25.40 -7.87
C VAL A 124 -35.88 25.42 -7.27
N ALA A 125 -35.28 24.26 -6.98
CA ALA A 125 -34.01 24.08 -6.26
C ALA A 125 -33.29 22.79 -6.72
N ASP A 126 -31.99 22.75 -7.06
CA ASP A 126 -31.47 21.53 -7.75
C ASP A 126 -29.96 21.25 -7.56
N ALA A 127 -29.52 20.25 -6.80
CA ALA A 127 -28.12 20.06 -6.38
C ALA A 127 -27.49 18.73 -6.86
N ASP A 128 -26.28 18.69 -7.44
CA ASP A 128 -25.76 17.44 -8.05
C ASP A 128 -24.24 17.22 -7.84
N VAL A 129 -23.75 16.08 -7.36
CA VAL A 129 -22.32 15.83 -7.15
C VAL A 129 -21.86 14.61 -7.95
N THR A 130 -20.81 14.70 -8.76
CA THR A 130 -20.27 13.53 -9.47
C THR A 130 -18.77 13.41 -9.26
N VAL A 131 -18.29 12.39 -8.54
CA VAL A 131 -16.85 12.19 -8.35
C VAL A 131 -16.44 10.89 -9.02
N HIS A 132 -15.62 11.00 -10.06
CA HIS A 132 -14.94 9.89 -10.71
C HIS A 132 -13.48 9.88 -10.27
N SER A 133 -13.04 8.73 -9.79
CA SER A 133 -11.64 8.49 -9.47
C SER A 133 -11.09 7.35 -10.31
N GLY A 134 -10.04 7.65 -11.06
CA GLY A 134 -9.16 6.64 -11.66
C GLY A 134 -7.94 6.46 -10.77
N ASN A 135 -7.60 5.22 -10.46
CA ASN A 135 -6.38 4.85 -9.76
C ASN A 135 -5.72 3.73 -10.55
N ASP A 136 -4.62 4.05 -11.23
CA ASP A 136 -3.89 3.10 -12.06
C ASP A 136 -2.45 2.95 -11.56
N VAL A 137 -1.98 1.71 -11.45
CA VAL A 137 -0.56 1.39 -11.28
C VAL A 137 -0.14 0.42 -12.36
N VAL A 138 0.88 0.78 -13.11
CA VAL A 138 1.42 -0.04 -14.20
C VAL A 138 2.89 -0.32 -13.94
N ILE A 139 3.24 -1.60 -13.93
CA ILE A 139 4.63 -2.08 -13.93
C ILE A 139 4.94 -2.52 -15.36
N GLY A 140 5.85 -1.82 -16.03
CA GLY A 140 6.22 -2.10 -17.41
C GLY A 140 6.88 -3.46 -17.60
N THR A 141 6.98 -3.88 -18.86
CA THR A 141 7.55 -5.18 -19.22
C THR A 141 9.02 -5.29 -18.82
N GLY A 142 9.42 -6.46 -18.31
CA GLY A 142 10.81 -6.72 -17.93
C GLY A 142 11.30 -5.97 -16.68
N SER A 143 10.45 -5.17 -16.02
CA SER A 143 10.84 -4.40 -14.84
C SER A 143 11.00 -5.29 -13.61
N SER A 144 11.97 -4.97 -12.75
CA SER A 144 12.33 -5.72 -11.56
C SER A 144 12.21 -4.87 -10.30
N LEU A 145 11.33 -5.29 -9.38
CA LEU A 145 11.19 -4.72 -8.05
C LEU A 145 11.75 -5.71 -7.04
N LEU A 146 12.76 -5.31 -6.26
CA LEU A 146 13.43 -6.15 -5.28
C LEU A 146 13.49 -5.46 -3.91
N GLY A 147 12.66 -5.90 -2.97
CA GLY A 147 12.63 -5.41 -1.58
C GLY A 147 13.14 -6.47 -0.58
N LEU A 148 13.96 -6.07 0.39
CA LEU A 148 14.30 -6.94 1.52
C LEU A 148 13.21 -6.97 2.60
N TYR A 149 12.30 -6.00 2.56
CA TYR A 149 11.04 -6.03 3.27
C TYR A 149 9.92 -6.13 2.23
N ASP A 150 8.69 -5.81 2.64
CA ASP A 150 7.52 -5.93 1.79
C ASP A 150 7.63 -5.10 0.49
N VAL A 151 7.11 -5.67 -0.58
CA VAL A 151 6.89 -4.98 -1.85
C VAL A 151 5.39 -4.89 -2.11
N ASN A 152 4.87 -3.67 -2.09
CA ASN A 152 3.44 -3.38 -2.20
C ASN A 152 3.18 -2.58 -3.48
N VAL A 153 2.32 -3.12 -4.34
CA VAL A 153 1.87 -2.49 -5.58
C VAL A 153 0.35 -2.42 -5.53
N THR A 154 -0.16 -1.22 -5.25
CA THR A 154 -1.58 -1.03 -4.94
C THR A 154 -2.24 0.14 -5.68
N ALA A 155 -3.46 -0.05 -6.14
CA ALA A 155 -4.32 0.99 -6.70
C ALA A 155 -5.59 1.14 -5.88
N GLY A 156 -6.04 2.36 -5.61
CA GLY A 156 -7.15 2.64 -4.68
C GLY A 156 -6.76 2.49 -3.20
N ARG A 157 -5.48 2.30 -2.91
CA ARG A 157 -4.88 2.23 -1.58
C ARG A 157 -3.43 2.65 -1.69
N ASP A 158 -2.91 3.35 -0.69
CA ASP A 158 -1.50 3.67 -0.65
C ASP A 158 -0.66 2.40 -0.40
N GLY A 159 0.60 2.39 -0.85
CA GLY A 159 1.46 1.22 -0.74
C GLY A 159 1.75 0.76 0.69
N SER A 160 1.65 1.64 1.70
CA SER A 160 1.80 1.25 3.11
C SER A 160 0.53 0.67 3.73
N GLY A 161 -0.60 0.82 3.03
CA GLY A 161 -1.91 0.39 3.45
C GLY A 161 -2.59 1.25 4.52
N LEU A 162 -2.01 2.38 4.89
CA LEU A 162 -2.53 3.33 5.89
C LEU A 162 -3.67 4.21 5.35
N ARG A 163 -3.73 4.45 4.03
CA ARG A 163 -4.74 5.28 3.37
C ARG A 163 -5.43 4.47 2.29
N THR A 164 -6.76 4.52 2.29
CA THR A 164 -7.61 3.86 1.32
C THR A 164 -8.45 4.89 0.60
N ASN A 165 -8.71 4.64 -0.68
CA ASN A 165 -9.58 5.47 -1.49
C ASN A 165 -10.91 5.71 -0.77
N THR A 166 -11.26 6.98 -0.58
CA THR A 166 -12.48 7.36 0.13
C THR A 166 -13.15 8.47 -0.65
N LEU A 167 -14.36 8.22 -1.15
CA LEU A 167 -15.17 9.19 -1.87
C LEU A 167 -16.45 9.43 -1.09
N ASN A 168 -16.65 10.65 -0.63
CA ASN A 168 -17.87 11.09 0.05
C ASN A 168 -18.53 12.17 -0.79
N GLY A 169 -19.77 11.93 -1.24
CA GLY A 169 -20.59 12.87 -1.99
C GLY A 169 -21.90 13.14 -1.26
N ALA A 170 -22.28 14.40 -1.10
CA ALA A 170 -23.59 14.77 -0.57
C ALA A 170 -24.24 15.89 -1.38
N ALA A 171 -25.41 15.63 -1.93
CA ALA A 171 -26.22 16.64 -2.59
C ALA A 171 -27.45 17.02 -1.77
N ASN A 172 -27.71 18.31 -1.61
CA ASN A 172 -28.84 18.81 -0.82
C ASN A 172 -29.60 19.92 -1.58
N ALA A 173 -30.88 19.74 -1.89
CA ALA A 173 -31.73 20.77 -2.48
C ALA A 173 -33.01 21.01 -1.67
N LEU A 174 -33.27 22.27 -1.34
CA LEU A 174 -34.34 22.62 -0.40
C LEU A 174 -35.16 23.82 -0.87
N GLY A 175 -36.47 23.66 -1.05
CA GLY A 175 -37.36 24.74 -1.51
C GLY A 175 -38.47 25.16 -0.54
N TYR A 176 -38.71 26.47 -0.44
CA TYR A 176 -39.79 27.04 0.39
C TYR A 176 -40.64 28.08 -0.37
N VAL A 177 -41.90 27.77 -0.66
CA VAL A 177 -42.83 28.64 -1.40
C VAL A 177 -44.00 29.05 -0.52
N ARG A 178 -44.25 30.35 -0.36
CA ARG A 178 -45.33 30.90 0.49
C ARG A 178 -46.30 31.77 -0.30
N GLY A 179 -47.60 31.45 -0.29
CA GLY A 179 -48.62 32.29 -0.94
C GLY A 179 -50.04 31.77 -0.86
N LEU A 180 -50.97 32.36 -1.62
CA LEU A 180 -52.32 31.81 -1.83
C LEU A 180 -52.25 30.58 -2.75
N VAL A 181 -51.40 30.64 -3.78
CA VAL A 181 -51.03 29.49 -4.62
C VAL A 181 -49.53 29.25 -4.46
N ALA A 182 -49.14 28.06 -4.00
CA ALA A 182 -47.76 27.69 -3.77
C ALA A 182 -47.42 26.37 -4.46
N VAL A 183 -46.46 26.41 -5.38
CA VAL A 183 -45.94 25.25 -6.11
C VAL A 183 -44.43 25.13 -5.86
N PRO A 184 -44.00 24.26 -4.93
CA PRO A 184 -42.59 23.96 -4.70
C PRO A 184 -42.06 22.88 -5.64
N ASP A 185 -40.75 22.91 -5.90
CA ASP A 185 -39.97 21.91 -6.64
C ASP A 185 -38.52 21.88 -6.08
N ALA A 186 -37.89 20.71 -5.92
CA ALA A 186 -36.52 20.59 -5.39
C ALA A 186 -35.88 19.20 -5.70
N ASP A 187 -34.64 19.14 -6.22
CA ASP A 187 -33.99 17.90 -6.66
C ASP A 187 -32.52 17.76 -6.23
N ALA A 188 -32.06 16.57 -5.83
CA ALA A 188 -30.68 16.35 -5.38
C ALA A 188 -30.08 15.02 -5.84
N SER A 189 -28.79 15.01 -6.22
CA SER A 189 -28.17 13.87 -6.93
C SER A 189 -26.70 13.65 -6.57
N THR A 190 -26.25 12.41 -6.49
CA THR A 190 -24.83 12.08 -6.27
C THR A 190 -24.47 10.81 -7.04
N ASP A 191 -23.40 10.83 -7.82
CA ASP A 191 -22.83 9.68 -8.53
C ASP A 191 -21.34 9.56 -8.21
N LEU A 192 -20.95 8.47 -7.56
CA LEU A 192 -19.56 8.20 -7.20
C LEU A 192 -19.05 7.00 -8.00
N GLN A 193 -17.94 7.19 -8.70
CA GLN A 193 -17.30 6.12 -9.45
C GLN A 193 -15.84 5.99 -9.04
N ASN A 194 -15.40 4.77 -8.75
CA ASN A 194 -13.99 4.45 -8.59
C ASN A 194 -13.58 3.33 -9.54
N ARG A 195 -12.48 3.53 -10.26
CA ARG A 195 -11.80 2.48 -11.01
C ARG A 195 -10.38 2.34 -10.48
N ALA A 196 -10.10 1.22 -9.84
CA ALA A 196 -8.75 0.83 -9.45
C ALA A 196 -8.22 -0.26 -10.39
N ARG A 197 -7.01 -0.06 -10.92
CA ARG A 197 -6.34 -1.05 -11.76
C ARG A 197 -4.87 -1.16 -11.39
N VAL A 198 -4.42 -2.40 -11.20
CA VAL A 198 -2.99 -2.75 -11.19
C VAL A 198 -2.70 -3.61 -12.41
N GLU A 199 -1.66 -3.27 -13.14
CA GLU A 199 -1.20 -4.03 -14.30
C GLU A 199 0.29 -4.33 -14.20
N ASP A 200 0.62 -5.61 -14.29
CA ASP A 200 1.99 -6.12 -14.28
C ASP A 200 2.33 -6.73 -15.65
N GLY A 201 3.31 -6.13 -16.31
CA GLY A 201 3.74 -6.45 -17.66
C GLY A 201 4.36 -7.84 -17.77
N THR A 202 4.40 -8.37 -18.99
CA THR A 202 5.08 -9.64 -19.27
C THR A 202 6.57 -9.55 -18.91
N GLY A 203 7.09 -10.57 -18.23
CA GLY A 203 8.49 -10.64 -17.84
C GLY A 203 8.88 -9.72 -16.67
N ALA A 204 7.95 -8.95 -16.11
CA ALA A 204 8.19 -8.21 -14.88
C ALA A 204 8.36 -9.16 -13.68
N SER A 205 9.17 -8.75 -12.71
CA SER A 205 9.52 -9.54 -11.52
C SER A 205 9.36 -8.69 -10.28
N ILE A 206 8.38 -9.01 -9.45
CA ILE A 206 8.10 -8.37 -8.17
C ILE A 206 8.54 -9.34 -7.07
N ALA A 207 9.68 -9.06 -6.44
CA ALA A 207 10.34 -9.94 -5.49
C ALA A 207 10.52 -9.28 -4.12
N SER A 208 10.14 -9.99 -3.06
CA SER A 208 10.35 -9.57 -1.68
C SER A 208 11.00 -10.69 -0.86
N ALA A 209 11.89 -10.33 0.06
CA ALA A 209 12.33 -11.28 1.08
C ALA A 209 11.24 -11.57 2.13
N GLN A 210 10.30 -10.64 2.32
CA GLN A 210 9.11 -10.82 3.14
C GLN A 210 7.90 -10.93 2.22
N ASN A 211 6.92 -10.03 2.31
CA ASN A 211 5.65 -10.18 1.62
C ASN A 211 5.57 -9.40 0.31
N VAL A 212 4.72 -9.89 -0.60
CA VAL A 212 4.32 -9.15 -1.79
C VAL A 212 2.82 -8.87 -1.71
N THR A 213 2.42 -7.61 -1.88
CA THR A 213 1.00 -7.23 -1.98
C THR A 213 0.72 -6.69 -3.37
N LEU A 214 -0.20 -7.33 -4.09
CA LEU A 214 -0.74 -6.87 -5.36
C LEU A 214 -2.23 -6.59 -5.18
N GLY A 215 -2.64 -5.34 -5.29
CA GLY A 215 -4.02 -4.99 -4.94
C GLY A 215 -4.64 -3.84 -5.70
N ALA A 216 -5.79 -4.07 -6.32
CA ALA A 216 -6.71 -3.00 -6.73
C ALA A 216 -7.89 -2.97 -5.75
N TYR A 217 -8.19 -1.80 -5.19
CA TYR A 217 -9.16 -1.65 -4.12
C TYR A 217 -10.29 -0.70 -4.53
N ASP A 218 -11.53 -1.13 -4.30
CA ASP A 218 -12.72 -0.32 -4.55
C ASP A 218 -12.79 0.91 -3.63
N GLY A 219 -12.25 0.80 -2.41
CA GLY A 219 -12.29 1.85 -1.40
C GLY A 219 -13.66 1.99 -0.73
N LEU A 220 -13.87 3.14 -0.07
CA LEU A 220 -15.13 3.49 0.57
C LEU A 220 -15.85 4.58 -0.23
N LEU A 221 -17.04 4.28 -0.72
CA LEU A 221 -17.89 5.24 -1.45
C LEU A 221 -19.16 5.49 -0.65
N SER A 222 -19.39 6.74 -0.25
CA SER A 222 -20.57 7.18 0.52
C SER A 222 -21.32 8.26 -0.24
N ALA A 223 -22.45 7.89 -0.86
CA ALA A 223 -23.31 8.77 -1.63
C ALA A 223 -24.56 9.15 -0.83
N HIS A 224 -24.88 10.46 -0.78
CA HIS A 224 -26.06 10.98 -0.09
C HIS A 224 -26.80 12.03 -0.94
N ALA A 225 -28.13 12.01 -0.92
CA ALA A 225 -28.97 12.96 -1.64
C ALA A 225 -30.26 13.30 -0.88
N ASP A 226 -30.57 14.59 -0.74
CA ASP A 226 -31.81 15.12 -0.14
C ASP A 226 -32.41 16.24 -1.02
N GLY A 227 -33.48 15.94 -1.76
CA GLY A 227 -34.26 16.92 -2.52
C GLY A 227 -35.66 17.07 -1.94
N THR A 228 -35.92 18.19 -1.24
CA THR A 228 -37.20 18.44 -0.54
C THR A 228 -37.73 19.86 -0.73
N GLY A 229 -38.96 19.98 -1.24
CA GLY A 229 -39.68 21.24 -1.45
C GLY A 229 -40.97 21.35 -0.62
N HIS A 230 -41.23 22.53 -0.06
CA HIS A 230 -42.39 22.85 0.78
C HIS A 230 -43.21 24.04 0.25
N GLY A 231 -44.51 23.85 0.12
CA GLY A 231 -45.48 24.85 -0.31
C GLY A 231 -46.50 25.17 0.80
N TYR A 232 -46.54 26.43 1.24
CA TYR A 232 -47.46 26.92 2.25
C TYR A 232 -48.56 27.77 1.60
N GLN A 233 -49.78 27.22 1.57
CA GLN A 233 -50.96 27.84 0.97
C GLN A 233 -51.85 28.47 2.06
N LEU A 234 -52.15 29.77 1.95
CA LEU A 234 -53.10 30.44 2.86
C LEU A 234 -54.51 29.87 2.65
N TYR A 235 -55.11 29.36 3.74
CA TYR A 235 -56.44 28.73 3.79
C TYR A 235 -56.54 27.32 3.15
N PHE A 236 -55.41 26.67 2.81
CA PHE A 236 -55.36 25.29 2.29
C PHE A 236 -54.34 24.41 3.03
N ILE A 237 -54.34 23.10 2.73
CA ILE A 237 -53.39 22.13 3.31
C ILE A 237 -52.00 22.34 2.66
N PRO A 238 -50.90 22.44 3.44
CA PRO A 238 -49.55 22.51 2.88
C PRO A 238 -49.19 21.31 2.00
N VAL A 239 -48.35 21.53 1.00
CA VAL A 239 -47.86 20.48 0.09
C VAL A 239 -46.35 20.29 0.23
N THR A 240 -45.89 19.05 0.15
CA THR A 240 -44.47 18.68 0.11
C THR A 240 -44.21 17.85 -1.14
N ALA A 241 -43.14 18.15 -1.87
CA ALA A 241 -42.75 17.49 -3.12
C ALA A 241 -41.22 17.51 -3.30
N GLY A 242 -40.64 16.51 -3.98
CA GLY A 242 -39.20 16.45 -4.28
C GLY A 242 -38.72 15.02 -4.61
N THR A 243 -37.48 14.90 -5.09
CA THR A 243 -36.82 13.63 -5.47
C THR A 243 -35.34 13.56 -5.04
N SER A 244 -34.85 12.35 -4.76
CA SER A 244 -33.45 12.07 -4.38
C SER A 244 -32.91 10.82 -5.08
N SER A 245 -31.69 10.89 -5.64
CA SER A 245 -31.06 9.78 -6.38
C SER A 245 -29.57 9.56 -6.03
N PRO A 246 -29.23 8.90 -4.90
CA PRO A 246 -27.84 8.58 -4.59
C PRO A 246 -27.37 7.32 -5.33
N GLY A 247 -26.21 7.39 -5.97
CA GLY A 247 -25.57 6.29 -6.71
C GLY A 247 -24.08 6.17 -6.40
N SER A 248 -23.59 4.93 -6.37
CA SER A 248 -22.16 4.65 -6.34
C SER A 248 -21.86 3.36 -7.11
N SER A 249 -20.69 3.34 -7.76
CA SER A 249 -20.16 2.15 -8.42
C SER A 249 -18.64 2.09 -8.30
N SER A 250 -18.11 0.88 -8.27
CA SER A 250 -16.67 0.66 -8.19
C SER A 250 -16.25 -0.53 -9.05
N SER A 251 -15.03 -0.47 -9.54
CA SER A 251 -14.37 -1.61 -10.17
C SER A 251 -12.92 -1.68 -9.73
N SER A 252 -12.47 -2.89 -9.41
CA SER A 252 -11.10 -3.19 -9.04
C SER A 252 -10.59 -4.34 -9.89
N THR A 253 -9.52 -4.10 -10.64
CA THR A 253 -8.94 -5.09 -11.56
C THR A 253 -7.44 -5.24 -11.33
N LEU A 254 -6.99 -6.48 -11.17
CA LEU A 254 -5.58 -6.84 -11.25
C LEU A 254 -5.34 -7.62 -12.55
N VAL A 255 -4.41 -7.15 -13.37
CA VAL A 255 -3.89 -7.88 -14.53
C VAL A 255 -2.44 -8.23 -14.24
N MET A 256 -2.12 -9.52 -14.20
CA MET A 256 -0.77 -9.96 -13.89
C MET A 256 -0.24 -10.95 -14.93
N ASN A 257 0.79 -10.51 -15.67
CA ASN A 257 1.45 -11.29 -16.71
C ASN A 257 2.93 -11.58 -16.38
N GLY A 258 3.46 -10.98 -15.31
CA GLY A 258 4.81 -11.21 -14.80
C GLY A 258 4.86 -12.27 -13.69
N THR A 259 5.78 -12.06 -12.76
CA THR A 259 6.01 -12.95 -11.62
C THR A 259 6.04 -12.17 -10.31
N ALA A 260 5.39 -12.71 -9.28
CA ALA A 260 5.45 -12.17 -7.93
C ALA A 260 5.96 -13.24 -6.96
N THR A 261 7.11 -13.00 -6.33
CA THR A 261 7.78 -13.95 -5.45
C THR A 261 8.01 -13.35 -4.06
N ALA A 262 7.36 -13.92 -3.06
CA ALA A 262 7.57 -13.58 -1.65
C ALA A 262 8.48 -14.63 -0.99
N GLY A 263 9.32 -14.21 -0.04
CA GLY A 263 10.26 -15.10 0.66
C GLY A 263 11.47 -15.49 -0.20
N ILE A 264 12.01 -14.58 -1.02
CA ILE A 264 13.17 -14.91 -1.89
C ILE A 264 14.43 -15.31 -1.11
N TYR A 265 14.52 -14.93 0.16
CA TYR A 265 15.59 -15.31 1.08
C TYR A 265 15.07 -16.25 2.17
N ASN A 266 14.25 -17.24 1.82
CA ASN A 266 13.80 -18.25 2.76
C ASN A 266 14.91 -19.24 3.18
N THR A 267 16.08 -19.26 2.52
CA THR A 267 17.19 -20.16 2.88
C THR A 267 18.52 -19.42 2.94
N GLN A 268 19.07 -19.25 4.13
CA GLN A 268 20.42 -18.75 4.36
C GLN A 268 21.34 -19.91 4.73
N ARG A 269 22.39 -20.14 3.93
CA ARG A 269 23.36 -21.20 4.22
C ARG A 269 24.78 -20.69 4.10
N VAL A 270 25.55 -20.85 5.17
CA VAL A 270 26.97 -20.51 5.26
C VAL A 270 27.76 -21.76 5.63
N GLU A 271 28.83 -22.02 4.90
CA GLU A 271 29.76 -23.12 5.19
C GLU A 271 31.15 -22.57 5.47
N ILE A 272 31.73 -23.03 6.57
CA ILE A 272 33.07 -22.67 7.02
C ILE A 272 33.85 -23.98 7.07
N GLY A 273 35.02 -24.03 6.42
CA GLY A 273 35.83 -25.23 6.33
C GLY A 273 37.04 -24.98 5.48
N CYS A 274 37.68 -26.04 5.00
CA CYS A 274 38.89 -25.92 4.19
C CYS A 274 38.67 -26.43 2.75
N GLY A 275 39.64 -26.13 1.89
CA GLY A 275 39.54 -26.32 0.45
C GLY A 275 38.65 -25.28 -0.24
N SER A 276 38.58 -25.34 -1.57
CA SER A 276 37.93 -24.31 -2.39
C SER A 276 36.42 -24.15 -2.14
N ASN A 277 35.77 -25.14 -1.53
CA ASN A 277 34.31 -25.17 -1.32
C ASN A 277 33.90 -25.15 0.16
N ALA A 278 34.83 -24.96 1.10
CA ALA A 278 34.58 -25.03 2.54
C ALA A 278 33.91 -26.35 3.01
N SER A 279 34.08 -27.42 2.21
CA SER A 279 33.43 -28.71 2.45
C SER A 279 34.32 -29.69 3.22
N GLN A 280 35.64 -29.40 3.30
CA GLN A 280 36.59 -30.24 4.02
C GLN A 280 36.76 -29.74 5.46
N GLN A 281 37.13 -30.65 6.34
CA GLN A 281 37.52 -30.28 7.69
C GLN A 281 38.90 -29.62 7.67
N CYS A 282 39.05 -28.50 8.37
CA CYS A 282 40.34 -27.82 8.48
C CYS A 282 41.31 -28.60 9.39
N GLY A 283 42.61 -28.49 9.13
CA GLY A 283 43.62 -28.82 10.12
C GLY A 283 43.69 -27.75 11.23
N PRO A 284 44.32 -28.04 12.38
CA PRO A 284 44.40 -27.11 13.50
C PRO A 284 45.03 -25.75 13.15
N ASN A 285 45.93 -25.73 12.17
CA ASN A 285 46.66 -24.53 11.76
C ASN A 285 46.12 -23.87 10.50
N ASP A 286 45.13 -24.46 9.85
CA ASP A 286 44.63 -23.94 8.58
C ASP A 286 43.79 -22.68 8.78
N THR A 287 43.77 -21.83 7.75
CA THR A 287 42.84 -20.70 7.67
C THR A 287 41.56 -21.17 6.99
N PRO A 288 40.39 -21.04 7.63
CA PRO A 288 39.14 -21.49 7.05
C PRO A 288 38.75 -20.63 5.84
N THR A 289 38.23 -21.30 4.82
CA THR A 289 37.46 -20.72 3.72
C THR A 289 36.00 -20.61 4.16
N ILE A 290 35.38 -19.47 3.85
CA ILE A 290 33.99 -19.16 4.17
C ILE A 290 33.21 -19.08 2.86
N ARG A 291 32.15 -19.88 2.74
CA ARG A 291 31.33 -19.98 1.53
C ARG A 291 29.87 -19.63 1.85
N PHE A 292 29.37 -18.61 1.19
CA PHE A 292 27.95 -18.27 1.18
C PHE A 292 27.25 -19.08 0.10
N VAL A 293 26.40 -20.02 0.51
CA VAL A 293 25.73 -20.98 -0.40
C VAL A 293 24.43 -20.39 -0.95
N SER A 294 23.66 -19.74 -0.09
CA SER A 294 22.38 -19.12 -0.42
C SER A 294 22.01 -18.09 0.64
N GLY A 295 21.06 -17.21 0.32
CA GLY A 295 20.42 -16.31 1.26
C GLY A 295 20.68 -14.84 0.98
N ALA A 296 20.36 -14.01 1.96
CA ALA A 296 20.59 -12.59 1.91
C ALA A 296 22.11 -12.26 1.89
N PRO A 297 22.49 -11.04 1.46
CA PRO A 297 23.87 -10.60 1.55
C PRO A 297 24.38 -10.62 3.00
N VAL A 298 25.44 -11.39 3.25
CA VAL A 298 26.15 -11.51 4.52
C VAL A 298 27.63 -11.29 4.25
N SER A 299 28.33 -10.59 5.13
CA SER A 299 29.79 -10.51 5.10
C SER A 299 30.40 -11.30 6.25
N ALA A 300 31.65 -11.70 6.05
CA ALA A 300 32.39 -12.45 7.05
C ALA A 300 33.81 -11.93 7.23
N GLY A 301 34.33 -12.05 8.44
CA GLY A 301 35.71 -11.76 8.81
C GLY A 301 36.36 -12.97 9.45
N TYR A 302 37.68 -13.08 9.33
CA TYR A 302 38.47 -14.08 10.05
C TYR A 302 39.47 -13.37 10.95
N ASP A 303 39.42 -13.68 12.25
CA ASP A 303 40.35 -13.18 13.26
C ASP A 303 41.24 -14.35 13.74
N PRO A 304 42.54 -14.37 13.41
CA PRO A 304 43.43 -15.43 13.85
C PRO A 304 43.80 -15.35 15.35
N ALA A 305 43.46 -14.27 16.05
CA ALA A 305 43.85 -14.00 17.44
C ALA A 305 42.72 -13.36 18.26
N PHE A 306 41.50 -13.86 18.08
CA PHE A 306 40.29 -13.42 18.77
C PHE A 306 40.40 -13.63 20.28
N ASN A 307 40.11 -12.56 21.04
CA ASN A 307 40.08 -12.59 22.50
C ASN A 307 38.63 -12.77 23.00
N ALA A 308 38.25 -14.02 23.26
CA ALA A 308 36.90 -14.36 23.71
C ALA A 308 36.52 -13.70 25.04
N VAL A 309 37.47 -13.59 25.98
CA VAL A 309 37.22 -12.98 27.30
C VAL A 309 36.95 -11.47 27.18
N ALA A 310 37.72 -10.77 26.35
CA ALA A 310 37.49 -9.35 26.10
C ALA A 310 36.14 -9.12 25.38
N TYR A 311 35.82 -9.96 24.39
CA TYR A 311 34.53 -9.90 23.69
C TYR A 311 33.35 -10.08 24.64
N ILE A 312 33.40 -11.09 25.52
CA ILE A 312 32.31 -11.35 26.49
C ILE A 312 32.14 -10.16 27.44
N ASN A 313 33.22 -9.64 28.01
CA ASN A 313 33.15 -8.50 28.94
C ASN A 313 32.60 -7.23 28.27
N ALA A 314 32.80 -7.06 26.96
CA ALA A 314 32.32 -5.90 26.22
C ALA A 314 30.83 -5.98 25.83
N HIS A 315 30.26 -7.19 25.72
CA HIS A 315 28.91 -7.39 25.15
C HIS A 315 27.88 -8.00 26.12
N TYR A 316 28.31 -8.47 27.29
CA TYR A 316 27.42 -9.08 28.28
C TYR A 316 27.54 -8.38 29.64
N ASP A 317 26.42 -8.28 30.35
CA ASP A 317 26.39 -7.77 31.72
C ASP A 317 27.33 -8.57 32.63
N ALA A 318 27.94 -7.89 33.61
CA ALA A 318 28.92 -8.49 34.51
C ALA A 318 28.39 -9.73 35.27
N SER A 319 27.08 -9.82 35.49
CA SER A 319 26.40 -10.96 36.11
C SER A 319 26.34 -12.21 35.21
N VAL A 320 26.36 -12.05 33.88
CA VAL A 320 26.32 -13.14 32.89
C VAL A 320 27.72 -13.44 32.37
N ALA A 321 28.55 -12.41 32.18
CA ALA A 321 29.90 -12.50 31.65
C ALA A 321 30.77 -13.50 32.42
N GLY A 322 30.71 -13.50 33.75
CA GLY A 322 31.48 -14.43 34.58
C GLY A 322 31.18 -15.91 34.31
N THR A 323 29.93 -16.25 34.01
CA THR A 323 29.51 -17.61 33.66
C THR A 323 29.99 -18.00 32.26
N LEU A 324 29.90 -17.09 31.29
CA LEU A 324 30.36 -17.35 29.91
C LEU A 324 31.89 -17.47 29.83
N ILE A 325 32.62 -16.64 30.57
CA ILE A 325 34.09 -16.65 30.61
C ILE A 325 34.62 -18.00 31.11
N ALA A 326 33.93 -18.65 32.05
CA ALA A 326 34.32 -19.97 32.54
C ALA A 326 34.24 -21.08 31.47
N GLY A 327 33.51 -20.85 30.37
CA GLY A 327 33.32 -21.79 29.27
C GLY A 327 34.17 -21.53 28.03
N VAL A 328 35.05 -20.52 28.03
CA VAL A 328 35.89 -20.16 26.88
C VAL A 328 37.38 -20.20 27.20
N ASN A 329 38.21 -20.26 26.15
CA ASN A 329 39.66 -20.17 26.30
C ASN A 329 40.08 -18.73 26.68
N GLY A 330 40.98 -18.61 27.65
CA GLY A 330 41.55 -17.32 28.08
C GLY A 330 42.66 -16.79 27.16
N ALA A 331 43.24 -17.66 26.33
CA ALA A 331 44.22 -17.29 25.31
C ALA A 331 43.54 -16.86 23.99
N PRO A 332 44.24 -16.11 23.12
CA PRO A 332 43.75 -15.81 21.77
C PRO A 332 43.45 -17.10 20.98
N VAL A 333 42.27 -17.16 20.40
CA VAL A 333 41.79 -18.28 19.56
C VAL A 333 41.47 -17.78 18.17
N LYS A 334 41.31 -18.69 17.20
CA LYS A 334 40.82 -18.33 15.88
C LYS A 334 39.31 -18.09 15.93
N ALA A 335 38.80 -17.10 15.21
CA ALA A 335 37.37 -16.85 15.07
C ALA A 335 36.96 -16.48 13.64
N VAL A 336 35.77 -16.93 13.25
CA VAL A 336 35.05 -16.44 12.08
C VAL A 336 33.89 -15.59 12.56
N HIS A 337 33.90 -14.34 12.13
CA HIS A 337 32.84 -13.37 12.34
C HIS A 337 31.89 -13.43 11.16
N LEU A 338 30.59 -13.58 11.41
CA LEU A 338 29.53 -13.39 10.43
C LEU A 338 28.72 -12.18 10.85
N THR A 339 28.44 -11.29 9.90
CA THR A 339 27.39 -10.29 10.11
C THR A 339 26.03 -10.96 10.32
N GLN A 340 25.03 -10.16 10.69
CA GLN A 340 23.68 -10.66 10.92
C GLN A 340 23.21 -11.59 9.79
N LEU A 341 22.82 -12.80 10.16
CA LEU A 341 22.21 -13.76 9.24
C LEU A 341 20.72 -13.48 9.14
N TYR A 342 20.18 -13.61 7.93
CA TYR A 342 18.79 -13.28 7.65
C TYR A 342 18.12 -14.36 6.80
N ALA A 343 16.98 -14.85 7.25
CA ALA A 343 16.07 -15.62 6.40
C ALA A 343 14.62 -15.22 6.68
N ALA A 344 13.79 -15.14 5.65
CA ALA A 344 12.39 -14.77 5.79
C ALA A 344 11.49 -15.59 4.88
N GLY A 345 10.38 -16.06 5.45
CA GLY A 345 9.26 -16.58 4.72
C GLY A 345 8.37 -15.43 4.30
N GLY A 346 7.73 -15.56 3.14
CA GLY A 346 6.93 -14.51 2.54
C GLY A 346 5.56 -14.98 2.12
N ASN A 347 4.56 -14.12 2.31
CA ASN A 347 3.22 -14.32 1.77
C ASN A 347 2.99 -13.43 0.54
N VAL A 348 2.15 -13.91 -0.38
CA VAL A 348 1.64 -13.09 -1.47
C VAL A 348 0.17 -12.77 -1.21
N PHE A 349 -0.15 -11.49 -1.12
CA PHE A 349 -1.51 -10.99 -0.94
C PHE A 349 -2.04 -10.48 -2.27
N VAL A 350 -3.20 -10.98 -2.69
CA VAL A 350 -3.89 -10.58 -3.91
C VAL A 350 -5.27 -10.03 -3.57
N ASN A 351 -5.56 -8.80 -3.99
CA ASN A 351 -6.87 -8.18 -3.76
C ASN A 351 -7.36 -7.48 -5.02
N ALA A 352 -8.48 -7.93 -5.58
CA ALA A 352 -9.22 -7.22 -6.63
C ALA A 352 -10.60 -7.89 -6.82
N GLY A 353 -11.58 -7.13 -7.31
CA GLY A 353 -12.85 -7.69 -7.77
C GLY A 353 -12.69 -8.62 -8.98
N SER A 354 -11.77 -8.29 -9.90
CA SER A 354 -11.39 -9.12 -11.04
C SER A 354 -9.88 -9.35 -11.09
N VAL A 355 -9.47 -10.61 -11.24
CA VAL A 355 -8.05 -10.99 -11.41
C VAL A 355 -7.91 -11.70 -12.76
N GLN A 356 -7.00 -11.21 -13.59
CA GLN A 356 -6.79 -11.64 -14.97
C GLN A 356 -5.30 -11.80 -15.28
N GLY A 357 -4.99 -12.49 -16.38
CA GLY A 357 -3.62 -12.67 -16.87
C GLY A 357 -3.14 -14.12 -16.74
N SER A 358 -1.86 -14.32 -17.09
CA SER A 358 -1.22 -15.64 -17.17
C SER A 358 0.08 -15.75 -16.37
N GLY A 359 0.36 -14.81 -15.48
CA GLY A 359 1.61 -14.80 -14.71
C GLY A 359 1.60 -15.77 -13.52
N THR A 360 2.62 -15.66 -12.66
CA THR A 360 2.92 -16.62 -11.58
C THR A 360 3.07 -15.96 -10.22
N LEU A 361 2.44 -16.55 -9.21
CA LEU A 361 2.55 -16.19 -7.80
C LEU A 361 3.34 -17.29 -7.07
N THR A 362 4.42 -16.90 -6.39
CA THR A 362 5.25 -17.79 -5.58
C THR A 362 5.36 -17.26 -4.16
N ALA A 363 4.94 -18.04 -3.17
CA ALA A 363 5.10 -17.75 -1.76
C ALA A 363 5.99 -18.82 -1.12
N ASN A 364 7.22 -18.45 -0.80
CA ASN A 364 8.17 -19.33 -0.13
C ASN A 364 8.01 -19.19 1.39
N GLY A 365 7.56 -20.26 2.05
CA GLY A 365 7.60 -20.39 3.50
C GLY A 365 8.79 -21.20 3.98
N GLY A 366 8.86 -21.44 5.29
CA GLY A 366 9.89 -22.25 5.93
C GLY A 366 11.27 -21.59 5.93
N PRO A 367 11.40 -20.36 6.47
CA PRO A 367 12.69 -19.70 6.53
C PRO A 367 13.70 -20.53 7.33
N SER A 368 14.90 -20.72 6.80
CA SER A 368 15.96 -21.47 7.47
C SER A 368 17.29 -20.78 7.39
N ILE A 369 18.02 -20.80 8.51
CA ILE A 369 19.40 -20.34 8.61
C ILE A 369 20.25 -21.55 9.00
N THR A 370 21.26 -21.86 8.21
CA THR A 370 22.20 -22.96 8.44
C THR A 370 23.62 -22.44 8.40
N VAL A 371 24.37 -22.58 9.49
CA VAL A 371 25.82 -22.39 9.52
C VAL A 371 26.47 -23.71 9.85
N ILE A 372 27.34 -24.19 8.96
CA ILE A 372 28.14 -25.40 9.20
C ILE A 372 29.59 -24.98 9.36
N ASN A 373 30.14 -25.16 10.56
CA ASN A 373 31.55 -24.93 10.86
C ASN A 373 32.31 -26.24 10.93
N ARG A 374 33.22 -26.46 9.97
CA ARG A 374 34.15 -27.60 9.88
C ARG A 374 35.57 -27.20 10.21
N SER A 375 35.76 -26.11 10.96
CA SER A 375 37.05 -25.62 11.42
C SER A 375 37.13 -25.56 12.94
N ASN A 376 38.33 -25.46 13.49
CA ASN A 376 38.54 -25.21 14.92
C ASN A 376 38.30 -23.74 15.32
N ALA A 377 37.98 -22.85 14.38
CA ALA A 377 37.70 -21.46 14.68
C ALA A 377 36.36 -21.32 15.42
N TYR A 378 36.33 -20.41 16.39
CA TYR A 378 35.11 -19.95 17.04
C TYR A 378 34.18 -19.31 16.02
N LEU A 379 32.87 -19.43 16.23
CA LEU A 379 31.87 -18.76 15.43
C LEU A 379 31.33 -17.57 16.23
N VAL A 380 31.48 -16.36 15.68
CA VAL A 380 30.93 -15.14 16.24
C VAL A 380 29.87 -14.62 15.28
N LEU A 381 28.64 -14.47 15.78
CA LEU A 381 27.52 -13.90 15.03
C LEU A 381 27.32 -12.46 15.50
N ASP A 382 28.04 -11.52 14.90
CA ASP A 382 28.11 -10.12 15.38
C ASP A 382 26.74 -9.44 15.46
N GLY A 383 25.80 -9.85 14.59
CA GLY A 383 24.41 -9.39 14.61
C GLY A 383 23.36 -10.48 14.88
N GLY A 384 23.81 -11.68 15.26
CA GLY A 384 22.94 -12.83 15.49
C GLY A 384 22.32 -13.45 14.22
N ALA A 385 21.32 -14.31 14.42
CA ALA A 385 20.53 -14.92 13.37
C ALA A 385 19.07 -14.46 13.52
N TYR A 386 18.53 -13.84 12.47
CA TYR A 386 17.20 -13.25 12.48
C TYR A 386 16.28 -13.93 11.48
N ILE A 387 15.17 -14.46 11.99
CA ILE A 387 14.03 -14.92 11.23
C ILE A 387 12.80 -14.17 11.75
N PRO A 388 12.08 -13.41 10.91
CA PRO A 388 10.81 -12.78 11.32
C PRO A 388 9.80 -13.81 11.82
N GLU A 389 8.89 -13.42 12.72
CA GLU A 389 7.92 -14.33 13.38
C GLU A 389 6.87 -14.98 12.45
N SER A 390 6.94 -14.75 11.14
CA SER A 390 6.06 -15.36 10.15
C SER A 390 6.75 -16.53 9.44
N THR A 391 6.14 -17.71 9.49
CA THR A 391 6.53 -18.89 8.68
C THR A 391 6.42 -18.62 7.17
N GLY A 392 5.49 -17.74 6.78
CA GLY A 392 5.23 -17.37 5.39
C GLY A 392 4.66 -18.51 4.54
N GLY A 393 4.75 -18.35 3.22
CA GLY A 393 4.42 -19.39 2.24
C GLY A 393 2.97 -19.43 1.79
N GLN A 394 2.14 -18.48 2.20
CA GLN A 394 0.73 -18.41 1.83
C GLN A 394 0.51 -17.47 0.64
N ILE A 395 -0.41 -17.85 -0.24
CA ILE A 395 -0.99 -16.96 -1.24
C ILE A 395 -2.44 -16.70 -0.83
N VAL A 396 -2.73 -15.47 -0.42
CA VAL A 396 -4.01 -15.07 0.18
C VAL A 396 -4.81 -14.22 -0.80
N GLY A 397 -6.08 -14.55 -0.98
CA GLY A 397 -7.02 -13.84 -1.86
C GLY A 397 -7.34 -14.58 -3.16
N ASN A 398 -8.17 -13.95 -4.00
CA ASN A 398 -8.53 -14.50 -5.31
C ASN A 398 -7.35 -14.35 -6.27
N SER A 399 -7.04 -15.39 -7.03
CA SER A 399 -5.92 -15.41 -7.98
C SER A 399 -6.37 -15.67 -9.42
N GLY A 400 -7.68 -15.81 -9.67
CA GLY A 400 -8.20 -16.05 -11.01
C GLY A 400 -7.53 -17.24 -11.69
N SER A 401 -6.95 -17.00 -12.87
CA SER A 401 -6.22 -17.99 -13.68
C SER A 401 -4.71 -18.03 -13.45
N LEU A 402 -4.18 -17.28 -12.49
CA LEU A 402 -2.73 -17.18 -12.25
C LEU A 402 -2.15 -18.51 -11.73
N THR A 403 -0.91 -18.81 -12.12
CA THR A 403 -0.19 -19.99 -11.61
C THR A 403 0.24 -19.74 -10.17
N ARG A 404 0.08 -20.73 -9.29
CA ARG A 404 0.33 -20.59 -7.85
C ARG A 404 1.31 -21.64 -7.34
N HIS A 405 2.35 -21.18 -6.66
CA HIS A 405 3.30 -22.01 -5.91
C HIS A 405 3.34 -21.51 -4.47
N ALA A 406 2.78 -22.29 -3.55
CA ALA A 406 2.73 -21.94 -2.13
C ALA A 406 3.41 -23.04 -1.32
N ASN A 407 4.19 -22.65 -0.31
CA ASN A 407 4.80 -23.56 0.65
C ASN A 407 4.44 -23.15 2.09
N PRO A 408 3.14 -23.23 2.48
CA PRO A 408 2.68 -22.78 3.79
C PRO A 408 3.16 -23.70 4.91
N ASP A 409 3.14 -23.18 6.14
CA ASP A 409 3.25 -23.94 7.39
C ASP A 409 4.59 -24.68 7.61
N ALA A 410 5.61 -24.39 6.82
CA ALA A 410 6.97 -24.87 7.09
C ALA A 410 7.58 -24.08 8.27
N ALA A 411 8.03 -24.81 9.29
CA ALA A 411 8.56 -24.22 10.52
C ALA A 411 9.89 -23.48 10.28
N PRO A 412 10.12 -22.33 10.95
CA PRO A 412 11.41 -21.67 10.90
C PRO A 412 12.47 -22.50 11.62
N ILE A 413 13.67 -22.60 11.05
CA ILE A 413 14.78 -23.39 11.62
C ILE A 413 16.07 -22.59 11.62
N VAL A 414 16.73 -22.51 12.78
CA VAL A 414 18.13 -22.09 12.87
C VAL A 414 18.97 -23.30 13.26
N THR A 415 19.92 -23.66 12.39
CA THR A 415 20.87 -24.75 12.62
C THR A 415 22.27 -24.18 12.62
N ILE A 416 22.91 -24.21 13.78
CA ILE A 416 24.33 -23.93 13.93
C ILE A 416 25.00 -25.26 14.25
N ASP A 417 25.73 -25.80 13.27
CA ASP A 417 26.39 -27.09 13.35
C ASP A 417 27.90 -26.90 13.39
N ASN A 418 28.52 -27.22 14.53
CA ASN A 418 29.96 -27.34 14.62
C ASN A 418 30.36 -28.79 14.30
N ALA A 419 30.51 -29.07 13.01
CA ALA A 419 30.86 -30.38 12.47
C ALA A 419 32.37 -30.68 12.54
N TYR A 420 33.16 -29.83 13.22
CA TYR A 420 34.57 -30.09 13.44
C TYR A 420 34.77 -31.20 14.47
N THR A 421 35.43 -32.29 14.05
CA THR A 421 35.70 -33.48 14.88
C THR A 421 37.14 -33.56 15.41
N GLY A 422 37.96 -32.55 15.08
CA GLY A 422 39.37 -32.49 15.46
C GLY A 422 39.56 -31.93 16.86
N GLN A 423 40.81 -31.85 17.30
CA GLN A 423 41.12 -31.19 18.57
C GLN A 423 40.83 -29.69 18.41
N LEU A 424 39.93 -29.17 19.26
CA LEU A 424 39.70 -27.74 19.40
C LEU A 424 40.98 -27.07 19.91
N ASP A 425 41.17 -25.78 19.63
CA ASP A 425 42.27 -25.00 20.23
C ASP A 425 42.11 -25.02 21.75
N ALA A 426 42.78 -25.97 22.38
CA ALA A 426 42.62 -26.29 23.78
C ALA A 426 43.15 -25.16 24.66
N SER A 427 42.45 -24.97 25.79
CA SER A 427 42.93 -24.27 26.98
C SER A 427 44.30 -24.77 27.43
#